data_AF-A0A3A4XEZ2-F1
#
_entry.id   AF-A0A3A4XEZ2-F1
#
_cell.length_a   1.000
_cell.length_b   1.000
_cell.length_c   1.000
_cell.angle_alpha   90.00
_cell.angle_beta   90.00
_cell.angle_gamma   90.00
#
_symmetry.space_group_name_H-M   'P 1'
#
loop_
_entity.id
_entity.type
_entity.pdbx_description
1 polymer ?
#
loop_
_entity_poly.entity_id
_entity_poly.type
_entity_poly.pdbx_seq_one_letter_code
_entity_poly.pdbx_strand_id
1 'polypeptide(L)'
;MFNSLRLMALAILAGLAATATHADGDYRGRWWRTPAVAEQMQLSEAEIRQLDNAFEAARIRMIELKGQVEVEQGKLRALMEQTDFNEAAVWEQHRRQEAARTQLADARFGFLLQVRKITGHNRFIKLLDIREEQKKKRYKEKKEEF
;
A
#
# COMPACT_ATOMS: atom_id res chain seq x y z
N MET A 1 -5.13 -12.16 -17.21
CA MET A 1 -3.73 -12.01 -16.79
C MET A 1 -3.39 -10.61 -16.21
N PHE A 2 -4.37 -9.76 -15.88
CA PHE A 2 -4.17 -8.37 -15.41
C PHE A 2 -4.65 -8.09 -13.96
N ASN A 3 -5.01 -9.13 -13.20
CA ASN A 3 -5.52 -8.98 -11.82
C ASN A 3 -4.44 -9.12 -10.72
N SER A 4 -3.23 -9.55 -11.07
CA SER A 4 -2.12 -9.75 -10.13
C SER A 4 -1.37 -8.45 -9.78
N LEU A 5 -1.48 -7.40 -10.62
CA LEU A 5 -0.79 -6.13 -10.40
C LEU A 5 -1.51 -5.22 -9.38
N ARG A 6 -2.84 -5.33 -9.27
CA ARG A 6 -3.66 -4.57 -8.29
C ARG A 6 -3.44 -5.03 -6.84
N LEU A 7 -3.09 -6.31 -6.63
CA LEU A 7 -2.75 -6.85 -5.31
C LEU A 7 -1.33 -6.47 -4.87
N MET A 8 -0.45 -6.11 -5.79
CA MET A 8 0.95 -5.81 -5.50
C MET A 8 1.13 -4.45 -4.81
N ALA A 9 0.28 -3.47 -5.12
CA ALA A 9 0.29 -2.13 -4.52
C ALA A 9 -0.31 -2.07 -3.10
N LEU A 10 -1.13 -3.05 -2.70
CA LEU A 10 -1.81 -3.08 -1.40
C LEU A 10 -0.99 -3.80 -0.32
N ALA A 11 -0.22 -4.82 -0.67
CA ALA A 11 0.57 -5.57 0.30
C ALA A 11 1.94 -4.93 0.66
N ILE A 12 2.14 -3.64 0.35
CA ILE A 12 3.28 -2.84 0.86
C ILE A 12 2.91 -2.15 2.19
N LEU A 13 1.61 -2.05 2.51
CA LEU A 13 1.11 -1.26 3.65
C LEU A 13 0.47 -2.06 4.79
N ALA A 14 0.31 -3.38 4.66
CA ALA A 14 -0.36 -4.19 5.67
C ALA A 14 0.38 -5.51 5.93
N GLY A 15 1.00 -5.63 7.11
CA GLY A 15 1.40 -6.93 7.66
C GLY A 15 2.67 -6.97 8.49
N LEU A 16 2.71 -6.24 9.61
CA LEU A 16 3.55 -6.57 10.77
C LEU A 16 2.62 -6.53 11.99
N ALA A 17 1.92 -7.63 12.21
CA ALA A 17 1.15 -7.87 13.42
C ALA A 17 1.02 -9.38 13.57
N ALA A 18 1.99 -9.99 14.23
CA ALA A 18 1.81 -11.06 15.21
C ALA A 18 3.19 -11.46 15.78
N THR A 19 3.34 -11.22 17.08
CA THR A 19 4.26 -11.84 18.05
C THR A 19 5.78 -11.66 17.89
N ALA A 20 6.35 -10.68 18.60
CA ALA A 20 7.38 -10.91 19.62
C ALA A 20 7.55 -9.65 20.49
N THR A 21 7.86 -9.86 21.76
CA THR A 21 7.97 -8.87 22.84
C THR A 21 9.12 -7.87 22.65
N HIS A 22 8.82 -6.60 22.95
CA HIS A 22 9.72 -5.52 23.37
C HIS A 22 10.79 -5.03 22.37
N ALA A 23 10.37 -4.18 21.42
CA ALA A 23 11.11 -3.04 20.82
C ALA A 23 10.50 -2.56 19.48
N ASP A 24 9.30 -3.00 19.11
CA ASP A 24 8.65 -2.53 17.89
C ASP A 24 8.04 -1.14 18.12
N GLY A 25 8.86 -0.10 17.92
CA GLY A 25 8.33 1.20 17.51
C GLY A 25 7.35 0.98 16.35
N ASP A 26 6.25 1.72 16.32
CA ASP A 26 5.21 1.53 15.29
C ASP A 26 5.77 1.81 13.87
N TYR A 27 6.32 0.77 13.24
CA TYR A 27 6.91 0.79 11.91
C TYR A 27 5.89 0.43 10.83
N ARG A 28 4.57 0.52 11.11
CA ARG A 28 3.51 0.25 10.13
C ARG A 28 3.72 1.12 8.88
N GLY A 29 4.06 0.46 7.77
CA GLY A 29 4.36 1.11 6.48
C GLY A 29 5.78 1.67 6.32
N ARG A 30 6.64 1.56 7.34
CA ARG A 30 8.03 2.06 7.36
C ARG A 30 9.03 0.92 7.61
N TRP A 31 9.02 -0.08 6.73
CA TRP A 31 9.87 -1.27 6.87
C TRP A 31 11.38 -0.96 6.97
N TRP A 32 11.84 0.16 6.41
CA TRP A 32 13.25 0.58 6.49
C TRP A 32 13.64 1.11 7.87
N ARG A 33 12.68 1.34 8.76
CA ARG A 33 12.93 1.69 10.17
C ARG A 33 13.02 0.47 11.07
N THR A 34 12.66 -0.72 10.59
CA THR A 34 12.90 -1.97 11.30
C THR A 34 14.41 -2.27 11.25
N PRO A 35 15.13 -2.33 12.40
CA PRO A 35 16.59 -2.47 12.41
C PRO A 35 17.09 -3.68 11.61
N ALA A 36 16.44 -4.85 11.78
CA ALA A 36 16.80 -6.07 11.05
C ALA A 36 16.71 -5.91 9.53
N VAL A 37 15.68 -5.18 9.03
CA VAL A 37 15.51 -4.97 7.59
C VAL A 37 16.48 -3.91 7.08
N ALA A 38 16.70 -2.84 7.83
CA ALA A 38 17.65 -1.78 7.48
C ALA A 38 19.09 -2.33 7.37
N GLU A 39 19.50 -3.16 8.33
CA GLU A 39 20.80 -3.84 8.34
C GLU A 39 20.91 -4.84 7.18
N GLN A 40 19.90 -5.71 7.00
CA GLN A 40 19.87 -6.66 5.89
C GLN A 40 19.94 -5.97 4.53
N MET A 41 19.38 -4.76 4.42
CA MET A 41 19.38 -3.95 3.20
C MET A 41 20.58 -3.01 3.11
N GLN A 42 21.45 -2.95 4.12
CA GLN A 42 22.61 -2.05 4.19
C GLN A 42 22.21 -0.60 3.84
N LEU A 43 21.13 -0.12 4.44
CA LEU A 43 20.66 1.25 4.21
C LEU A 43 21.53 2.23 4.98
N SER A 44 22.01 3.26 4.28
CA SER A 44 22.67 4.39 4.92
C SER A 44 21.66 5.31 5.60
N GLU A 45 22.13 6.10 6.57
CA GLU A 45 21.34 7.15 7.22
C GLU A 45 20.77 8.16 6.21
N ALA A 46 21.49 8.44 5.12
CA ALA A 46 21.02 9.32 4.06
C ALA A 46 19.83 8.70 3.30
N GLU A 47 19.90 7.41 2.98
CA GLU A 47 18.82 6.68 2.31
C GLU A 47 17.59 6.52 3.20
N ILE A 48 17.79 6.27 4.51
CA ILE A 48 16.71 6.23 5.49
C ILE A 48 15.95 7.56 5.51
N ARG A 49 16.67 8.69 5.58
CA ARG A 49 16.04 10.03 5.52
C ARG A 49 15.30 10.27 4.20
N GLN A 50 15.86 9.82 3.07
CA GLN A 50 15.18 9.94 1.78
C GLN A 50 13.88 9.12 1.74
N LEU A 51 13.89 7.90 2.30
CA LEU A 51 12.71 7.05 2.38
C LEU A 51 11.65 7.64 3.31
N ASP A 52 12.04 8.21 4.45
CA ASP A 52 11.10 8.89 5.36
C ASP A 52 10.43 10.07 4.67
N ASN A 53 11.20 10.94 4.03
CA ASN A 53 10.66 12.10 3.32
C ASN A 53 9.71 11.69 2.19
N ALA A 54 10.10 10.68 1.40
CA ALA A 54 9.26 10.15 0.33
C ALA A 54 7.97 9.52 0.88
N PHE A 55 8.05 8.83 2.03
CA PHE A 55 6.89 8.20 2.65
C PHE A 55 5.93 9.21 3.24
N GLU A 56 6.40 10.21 3.99
CA GLU A 56 5.51 11.21 4.60
C GLU A 56 4.78 12.03 3.53
N ALA A 57 5.49 12.44 2.46
CA ALA A 57 4.88 13.11 1.32
C ALA A 57 3.81 12.24 0.64
N ALA A 58 4.12 10.96 0.38
CA ALA A 58 3.18 10.03 -0.23
C ALA A 58 2.00 9.71 0.70
N ARG A 59 2.24 9.58 2.01
CA ARG A 59 1.24 9.23 3.01
C ARG A 59 0.15 10.28 3.11
N ILE A 60 0.52 11.56 3.21
CA ILE A 60 -0.44 12.67 3.23
C ILE A 60 -1.31 12.62 1.98
N ARG A 61 -0.69 12.50 0.80
CA ARG A 61 -1.42 12.42 -0.47
C ARG A 61 -2.35 11.22 -0.56
N MET A 62 -1.90 10.05 -0.10
CA MET A 62 -2.71 8.83 -0.09
C MET A 62 -3.91 8.93 0.86
N ILE A 63 -3.80 9.65 1.99
CA ILE A 63 -4.92 9.90 2.91
C ILE A 63 -6.00 10.71 2.20
N GLU A 64 -5.63 11.81 1.56
CA GLU A 64 -6.57 12.65 0.79
C GLU A 64 -7.28 11.85 -0.30
N LEU A 65 -6.51 11.11 -1.13
CA LEU A 65 -7.04 10.31 -2.23
C LEU A 65 -7.94 9.18 -1.74
N LYS A 66 -7.64 8.58 -0.58
CA LYS A 66 -8.52 7.61 0.06
C LYS A 66 -9.85 8.24 0.45
N GLY A 67 -9.83 9.43 1.04
CA GLY A 67 -11.05 10.19 1.35
C GLY A 67 -11.88 10.48 0.09
N GLN A 68 -11.25 10.82 -1.03
CA GLN A 68 -11.94 11.01 -2.30
C GLN A 68 -12.63 9.72 -2.80
N VAL A 69 -11.96 8.57 -2.71
CA VAL A 69 -12.57 7.27 -3.04
C VAL A 69 -13.82 7.01 -2.17
N GLU A 70 -13.72 7.28 -0.87
CA GLU A 70 -14.83 7.10 0.08
C GLU A 70 -16.01 8.03 -0.25
N VAL A 71 -15.75 9.30 -0.60
CA VAL A 71 -16.76 10.26 -1.04
C VAL A 71 -17.47 9.78 -2.31
N GLU A 72 -16.72 9.39 -3.35
CA GLU A 72 -17.31 8.94 -4.61
C GLU A 72 -18.08 7.62 -4.44
N GLN A 73 -17.65 6.74 -3.52
CA GLN A 73 -18.38 5.55 -3.13
C GLN A 73 -19.70 5.88 -2.42
N GLY A 74 -19.69 6.87 -1.51
CA GLY A 74 -20.89 7.33 -0.82
C GLY A 74 -21.93 7.91 -1.79
N LYS A 75 -21.49 8.72 -2.76
CA LYS A 75 -22.36 9.24 -3.84
C LYS A 75 -22.95 8.13 -4.70
N LEU A 76 -22.13 7.14 -5.08
CA LEU A 76 -22.63 5.99 -5.86
C LEU A 76 -23.71 5.23 -5.10
N ARG A 77 -23.48 4.96 -3.80
CA ARG A 77 -24.47 4.32 -2.94
C ARG A 77 -25.77 5.12 -2.90
N ALA A 78 -25.69 6.43 -2.70
CA ALA A 78 -26.87 7.29 -2.65
C ALA A 78 -27.70 7.23 -3.95
N LEU A 79 -27.06 7.22 -5.13
CA LEU A 79 -27.77 7.06 -6.42
C LEU A 79 -28.46 5.69 -6.56
N MET A 80 -27.87 4.63 -6.00
CA MET A 80 -28.46 3.28 -6.04
C MET A 80 -29.67 3.15 -5.09
N GLU A 81 -29.74 3.98 -4.05
CA GLU A 81 -30.81 3.97 -3.03
C GLU A 81 -31.98 4.90 -3.39
N GLN A 82 -31.88 5.66 -4.49
CA GLN A 82 -32.94 6.54 -4.99
C GLN A 82 -34.12 5.77 -5.59
N THR A 83 -35.34 6.26 -5.33
CA THR A 83 -36.57 5.70 -5.91
C THR A 83 -36.67 5.95 -7.41
N ASP A 84 -36.17 7.09 -7.89
CA ASP A 84 -36.11 7.48 -9.30
C ASP A 84 -34.79 7.05 -9.95
N PHE A 85 -34.64 5.73 -10.10
CA PHE A 85 -33.41 5.13 -10.63
C PHE A 85 -32.99 5.69 -12.00
N ASN A 86 -31.82 6.33 -12.04
CA ASN A 86 -31.20 6.85 -13.25
C ASN A 86 -29.90 6.10 -13.55
N GLU A 87 -29.98 5.11 -14.42
CA GLU A 87 -28.85 4.26 -14.80
C GLU A 87 -27.66 5.05 -15.36
N ALA A 88 -27.93 6.08 -16.18
CA ALA A 88 -26.87 6.89 -16.79
C ALA A 88 -26.07 7.67 -15.73
N ALA A 89 -26.75 8.19 -14.71
CA ALA A 89 -26.12 8.86 -13.58
C ALA A 89 -25.26 7.90 -12.75
N VAL A 90 -25.74 6.68 -12.52
CA VAL A 90 -24.98 5.61 -11.83
C VAL A 90 -23.69 5.26 -12.58
N TRP A 91 -23.76 5.07 -13.90
CA TRP A 91 -22.57 4.79 -14.72
C TRP A 91 -21.54 5.92 -14.67
N GLU A 92 -22.00 7.16 -14.72
CA GLU A 92 -21.11 8.33 -14.61
C GLU A 92 -20.46 8.41 -13.23
N GLN A 93 -21.22 8.18 -12.16
CA GLN A 93 -20.68 8.18 -10.81
C GLN A 93 -19.71 7.01 -10.57
N HIS A 94 -19.97 5.84 -11.14
CA HIS A 94 -19.03 4.71 -11.13
C HIS A 94 -17.70 5.08 -11.80
N ARG A 95 -17.71 5.76 -12.96
CA ARG A 95 -16.48 6.23 -13.61
C ARG A 95 -15.67 7.18 -12.71
N ARG A 96 -16.34 8.07 -11.96
CA ARG A 96 -15.69 8.97 -10.99
C ARG A 96 -15.04 8.20 -9.85
N GLN A 97 -15.74 7.20 -9.31
CA GLN A 97 -15.18 6.33 -8.27
C GLN A 97 -13.93 5.57 -8.78
N GLU A 98 -13.99 5.02 -9.99
CA GLU A 98 -12.84 4.32 -10.59
C GLU A 98 -11.67 5.27 -10.90
N ALA A 99 -11.95 6.51 -11.31
CA ALA A 99 -10.93 7.53 -11.48
C ALA A 99 -10.23 7.85 -10.13
N ALA A 100 -10.98 8.03 -9.05
CA ALA A 100 -10.42 8.25 -7.71
C ALA A 100 -9.59 7.05 -7.23
N ARG A 101 -10.07 5.81 -7.48
CA ARG A 101 -9.33 4.58 -7.16
C ARG A 101 -8.02 4.50 -7.93
N THR A 102 -8.03 4.90 -9.20
CA THR A 102 -6.83 4.95 -10.05
C THR A 102 -5.82 5.96 -9.52
N GLN A 103 -6.25 7.17 -9.19
CA GLN A 103 -5.36 8.18 -8.61
C GLN A 103 -4.69 7.69 -7.31
N LEU A 104 -5.44 7.02 -6.43
CA LEU A 104 -4.88 6.41 -5.23
C LEU A 104 -3.87 5.29 -5.54
N ALA A 105 -4.14 4.48 -6.57
CA ALA A 105 -3.19 3.45 -7.03
C ALA A 105 -1.92 4.07 -7.59
N ASP A 106 -2.03 5.16 -8.37
CA ASP A 106 -0.90 5.89 -8.93
C ASP A 106 -0.02 6.50 -7.85
N ALA A 107 -0.61 7.07 -6.79
CA ALA A 107 0.15 7.58 -5.65
C ALA A 107 0.95 6.48 -4.93
N ARG A 108 0.35 5.30 -4.73
CA ARG A 108 1.05 4.13 -4.17
C ARG A 108 2.19 3.67 -5.07
N PHE A 109 1.95 3.61 -6.37
CA PHE A 109 2.96 3.22 -7.34
C PHE A 109 4.10 4.24 -7.42
N GLY A 110 3.78 5.53 -7.37
CA GLY A 110 4.76 6.62 -7.31
C GLY A 110 5.71 6.46 -6.13
N PHE A 111 5.20 6.12 -4.94
CA PHE A 111 6.04 5.82 -3.79
C PHE A 111 6.94 4.60 -4.02
N LEU A 112 6.42 3.52 -4.61
CA LEU A 112 7.21 2.34 -4.97
C LEU A 112 8.37 2.68 -5.93
N LEU A 113 8.14 3.59 -6.89
CA LEU A 113 9.19 4.08 -7.78
C LEU A 113 10.27 4.85 -7.01
N GLN A 114 9.90 5.65 -6.00
CA GLN A 114 10.88 6.33 -5.15
C GLN A 114 11.73 5.32 -4.37
N VAL A 115 11.11 4.29 -3.79
CA VAL A 115 11.84 3.20 -3.13
C VAL A 115 12.84 2.55 -4.09
N ARG A 116 12.42 2.22 -5.31
CA ARG A 116 13.30 1.63 -6.33
C ARG A 116 14.48 2.54 -6.71
N LYS A 117 14.25 3.86 -6.77
CA LYS A 117 15.29 4.86 -7.07
C LYS A 117 16.31 4.95 -5.94
N ILE A 118 15.85 5.03 -4.68
CA ILE A 118 16.72 5.16 -3.50
C ILE A 118 17.51 3.87 -3.27
N THR A 119 16.87 2.71 -3.32
CA THR A 119 17.51 1.43 -2.99
C THR A 119 18.38 0.87 -4.11
N GLY A 120 18.14 1.24 -5.37
CA GLY A 120 18.83 0.65 -6.52
C GLY A 120 18.31 -0.76 -6.87
N HIS A 121 18.84 -1.37 -7.93
CA HIS A 121 18.27 -2.61 -8.49
C HIS A 121 18.37 -3.81 -7.55
N ASN A 122 19.59 -4.15 -7.13
CA ASN A 122 19.85 -5.39 -6.41
C ASN A 122 19.14 -5.41 -5.05
N ARG A 123 19.19 -4.30 -4.30
CA ARG A 123 18.49 -4.18 -3.01
C ARG A 123 16.97 -4.19 -3.21
N PHE A 124 16.46 -3.59 -4.28
CA PHE A 124 15.02 -3.67 -4.56
C PHE A 124 14.56 -5.10 -4.85
N ILE A 125 15.32 -5.90 -5.60
CA ILE A 125 15.01 -7.33 -5.80
C ILE A 125 15.03 -8.07 -4.45
N LYS A 126 16.07 -7.85 -3.64
CA LYS A 126 16.17 -8.42 -2.29
C LYS A 126 14.94 -8.07 -1.41
N LEU A 127 14.44 -6.84 -1.49
CA LEU A 127 13.22 -6.42 -0.80
C LEU A 127 11.98 -7.22 -1.24
N LEU A 128 11.84 -7.51 -2.54
CA LEU A 128 10.75 -8.34 -3.06
C LEU A 128 10.83 -9.77 -2.55
N ASP A 129 12.04 -10.35 -2.49
CA ASP A 129 12.25 -11.70 -1.97
C ASP A 129 11.88 -11.81 -0.50
N ILE A 130 12.36 -10.86 0.33
CA ILE A 130 11.99 -10.75 1.76
C ILE A 130 10.47 -10.72 1.91
N ARG A 131 9.77 -9.95 1.09
CA ARG A 131 8.31 -9.82 1.15
C ARG A 131 7.60 -11.13 0.78
N GLU A 132 8.06 -11.84 -0.25
CA GLU A 132 7.48 -13.12 -0.65
C GLU A 132 7.72 -14.22 0.40
N GLU A 133 8.89 -14.23 1.05
CA GLU A 133 9.17 -15.14 2.17
C GLU A 133 8.24 -14.89 3.35
N GLN A 134 8.06 -13.62 3.75
CA GLN A 134 7.14 -13.24 4.83
C GLN A 134 5.69 -13.63 4.52
N LYS A 135 5.26 -13.44 3.26
CA LYS A 135 3.94 -13.87 2.80
C LYS A 135 3.76 -15.39 2.88
N LYS A 136 4.78 -16.17 2.49
CA LYS A 136 4.75 -17.65 2.57
C LYS A 136 4.70 -18.12 4.03
N LYS A 137 5.47 -17.51 4.93
CA LYS A 137 5.47 -17.84 6.37
C LYS A 137 4.07 -17.64 6.96
N ARG A 138 3.48 -16.46 6.77
CA ARG A 138 2.12 -16.15 7.22
C ARG A 138 1.04 -17.08 6.66
N TYR A 139 1.23 -17.56 5.43
CA TYR A 139 0.30 -18.53 4.83
C TYR A 139 0.41 -19.91 5.49
N LYS A 140 1.62 -20.36 5.84
CA LYS A 140 1.83 -21.62 6.56
C LYS A 140 1.28 -21.57 7.98
N GLU A 141 1.59 -20.51 8.72
CA GLU A 141 1.10 -20.30 10.10
C GLU A 141 -0.43 -20.36 10.15
N LYS A 142 -1.11 -19.62 9.28
CA LYS A 142 -2.57 -19.68 9.19
C LYS A 142 -3.10 -21.06 8.84
N LYS A 143 -2.39 -21.84 8.03
CA LYS A 143 -2.82 -23.19 7.66
C LYS A 143 -2.66 -24.16 8.84
N GLU A 144 -1.70 -23.93 9.72
CA GLU A 144 -1.46 -24.76 10.91
C GLU A 144 -2.40 -24.40 12.08
N GLU A 145 -3.01 -23.21 12.05
CA GLU A 145 -4.05 -22.77 13.00
C GLU A 145 -5.47 -23.34 12.72
N PHE A 146 -5.68 -24.00 11.57
CA PHE A 146 -6.96 -24.63 11.16
C PHE A 146 -6.80 -26.15 10.97
#